data_AF-A0A7S7UR91-F1
#
_entry.id   AF-A0A7S7UR91-F1
#
_cell.length_a   1.000
_cell.length_b   1.000
_cell.length_c   1.000
_cell.angle_alpha   90.00
_cell.angle_beta   90.00
_cell.angle_gamma   90.00
#
_symmetry.space_group_name_H-M   'P 1'
#
loop_
_entity.id
_entity.type
_entity.pdbx_description
1 polymer ?
#
loop_
_entity_poly.entity_id
_entity_poly.type
_entity_poly.pdbx_seq_one_letter_code
_entity_poly.pdbx_strand_id
1 'polypeptide(L)' 'MNTISEDIMVVVDLTNLLVVLLAQPDAETAIDGMHKVAQVISDRARSIQDQVERQVGPRRVARVR' A
#
# COMPACT_ATOMS: atom_id res chain seq x y z
N MET A 1 -4.16 -14.96 4.40
CA MET A 1 -4.90 -13.79 3.87
C MET A 1 -4.68 -12.70 4.89
N ASN A 2 -3.82 -11.73 4.59
CA ASN A 2 -3.53 -10.65 5.53
C ASN A 2 -4.78 -9.80 5.74
N THR A 3 -4.90 -9.19 6.91
CA THR A 3 -5.94 -8.22 7.17
C THR A 3 -5.61 -6.89 6.50
N ILE A 4 -6.63 -6.09 6.18
CA ILE A 4 -6.45 -4.72 5.67
C ILE A 4 -5.50 -3.90 6.59
N SER A 5 -5.59 -4.11 7.90
CA SER A 5 -4.72 -3.43 8.88
C SER A 5 -3.25 -3.83 8.73
N GLU A 6 -2.96 -5.11 8.50
CA GLU A 6 -1.59 -5.59 8.25
C GLU A 6 -1.04 -5.05 6.93
N ASP A 7 -1.87 -5.00 5.89
CA ASP A 7 -1.44 -4.46 4.60
C ASP A 7 -1.16 -2.94 4.66
N ILE A 8 -1.95 -2.17 5.44
CA ILE A 8 -1.68 -0.75 5.70
C ILE A 8 -0.37 -0.55 6.45
N MET A 9 -0.10 -1.37 7.48
CA MET A 9 1.18 -1.32 8.22
C MET A 9 2.37 -1.50 7.28
N VAL A 10 2.28 -2.47 6.36
CA VAL A 10 3.35 -2.70 5.38
C VAL A 10 3.53 -1.53 4.42
N VAL A 11 2.43 -0.88 3.99
CA VAL A 11 2.51 0.35 3.17
C VAL A 11 3.26 1.46 3.92
N VAL A 12 3.00 1.63 5.21
CA VAL A 12 3.69 2.62 6.06
C VAL A 12 5.18 2.30 6.16
N ASP A 13 5.53 1.04 6.45
CA ASP A 13 6.94 0.62 6.58
C ASP A 13 7.72 0.81 5.27
N LEU A 14 7.11 0.47 4.14
CA LEU A 14 7.70 0.68 2.81
C LEU A 14 7.85 2.17 2.49
N THR A 15 6.92 3.02 2.93
CA THR A 15 7.04 4.48 2.77
C THR A 15 8.21 5.03 3.58
N ASN A 16 8.41 4.53 4.81
CA ASN A 16 9.60 4.88 5.61
C ASN A 16 10.89 4.41 4.93
N LEU A 17 10.89 3.23 4.30
CA LEU A 17 12.04 2.75 3.54
C LEU A 17 12.38 3.66 2.35
N LEU A 18 11.40 4.25 1.66
CA LEU A 18 11.65 5.25 0.61
C LEU A 18 12.46 6.45 1.12
N VAL A 19 12.15 6.93 2.33
CA VAL A 19 12.89 8.04 2.95
C VAL A 19 14.35 7.67 3.22
N VAL A 20 14.60 6.43 3.62
CA VAL A 20 15.98 5.93 3.82
C VAL A 20 16.73 5.83 2.48
N LEU A 21 16.06 5.36 1.43
CA LEU A 21 16.66 5.25 0.10
C LEU A 21 17.02 6.63 -0.50
N LEU A 22 16.18 7.65 -0.25
CA LEU A 22 16.47 9.04 -0.62
C LEU A 22 17.76 9.60 0.01
N ALA A 23 18.17 9.06 1.16
CA ALA A 23 19.37 9.49 1.86
C ALA A 23 20.64 8.76 1.37
N GLN A 24 20.54 7.84 0.41
CA GLN A 24 21.71 7.10 -0.05
C GLN A 24 22.68 7.97 -0.84
N PRO A 25 24.00 7.75 -0.68
CA PRO A 25 25.03 8.52 -1.39
C PRO A 25 25.12 8.16 -2.88
N ASP A 26 24.72 6.95 -3.25
CA ASP A 26 24.68 6.50 -4.64
C ASP A 26 23.29 6.73 -5.24
N ALA A 27 23.20 7.69 -6.15
CA ALA A 27 21.94 8.11 -6.76
C ALA A 27 21.31 7.01 -7.62
N GLU A 28 22.11 6.18 -8.29
CA GLU A 28 21.58 5.13 -9.18
C GLU A 28 20.93 4.01 -8.36
N THR A 29 21.64 3.51 -7.32
CA THR A 29 21.07 2.54 -6.38
C THR A 29 19.86 3.10 -5.63
N ALA A 30 19.89 4.39 -5.25
CA ALA A 30 18.75 5.05 -4.60
C ALA A 30 17.50 5.02 -5.50
N ILE A 31 17.63 5.45 -6.76
CA ILE A 31 16.53 5.51 -7.72
C ILE A 31 15.97 4.11 -7.99
N ASP A 32 16.84 3.12 -8.22
CA ASP A 32 16.43 1.74 -8.48
C ASP A 32 15.70 1.12 -7.28
N GLY A 33 16.23 1.34 -6.07
CA GLY A 33 15.60 0.90 -4.84
C GLY A 33 14.23 1.56 -4.66
N MET A 34 14.15 2.88 -4.87
CA MET A 34 12.92 3.64 -4.74
C MET A 34 11.87 3.19 -5.73
N HIS A 35 12.25 2.92 -6.97
CA HIS A 35 11.34 2.43 -8.00
C HIS A 35 10.69 1.10 -7.59
N LYS A 36 11.50 0.15 -7.13
CA LYS A 36 11.02 -1.16 -6.66
C LYS A 36 10.09 -1.01 -5.45
N VAL A 37 10.45 -0.20 -4.47
CA VAL A 37 9.60 0.01 -3.28
C VAL A 37 8.28 0.70 -3.65
N ALA A 38 8.31 1.70 -4.53
CA ALA A 38 7.11 2.38 -5.01
C ALA A 38 6.15 1.44 -5.77
N GLN A 39 6.69 0.48 -6.54
CA GLN A 39 5.90 -0.56 -7.19
C GLN A 39 5.19 -1.45 -6.15
N VAL A 40 5.91 -1.95 -5.15
CA VAL A 40 5.33 -2.80 -4.10
C VAL A 40 4.26 -2.05 -3.30
N ILE A 41 4.47 -0.77 -2.99
CA ILE A 41 3.45 0.07 -2.35
C ILE A 41 2.20 0.17 -3.22
N SER A 42 2.36 0.43 -4.53
CA SER A 42 1.23 0.55 -5.45
C SER A 42 0.42 -0.74 -5.54
N ASP A 43 1.08 -1.89 -5.65
CA ASP A 43 0.42 -3.20 -5.74
C ASP A 43 -0.37 -3.51 -4.45
N ARG A 44 0.22 -3.21 -3.30
CA ARG A 44 -0.46 -3.37 -2.00
C ARG A 44 -1.64 -2.42 -1.84
N ALA A 45 -1.49 -1.16 -2.22
CA ALA A 45 -2.56 -0.18 -2.16
C ALA A 45 -3.76 -0.59 -3.03
N ARG A 46 -3.52 -1.08 -4.25
CA ARG A 46 -4.57 -1.62 -5.13
C ARG A 46 -5.27 -2.83 -4.52
N SER A 47 -4.50 -3.77 -3.95
CA SER A 47 -5.06 -4.92 -3.25
C SER A 47 -5.95 -4.50 -2.07
N ILE A 48 -5.53 -3.51 -1.27
CA ILE A 48 -6.35 -2.96 -0.18
C ILE A 48 -7.63 -2.34 -0.73
N GLN A 49 -7.54 -1.54 -1.80
CA GLN A 49 -8.71 -0.93 -2.43
C GLN A 49 -9.72 -2.00 -2.87
N ASP A 50 -9.28 -3.04 -3.58
CA ASP A 50 -10.14 -4.14 -4.01
C ASP A 50 -10.81 -4.85 -2.83
N GLN A 51 -10.07 -5.06 -1.74
CA GLN A 51 -10.60 -5.68 -0.52
C GLN A 51 -11.66 -4.80 0.15
N VAL A 52 -11.43 -3.49 0.22
CA VAL A 52 -12.40 -2.52 0.77
C VAL A 52 -13.65 -2.46 -0.10
N GLU A 53 -13.52 -2.35 -1.42
CA GLU A 53 -14.66 -2.31 -2.34
C GLU A 53 -15.53 -3.59 -2.22
N ARG A 54 -14.90 -4.76 -2.07
CA ARG A 54 -15.61 -6.03 -1.82
C ARG A 54 -16.33 -6.05 -0.47
N GLN A 55 -15.78 -5.41 0.55
CA GLN A 55 -16.41 -5.32 1.88
C GLN A 55 -17.54 -4.27 1.93
N VAL A 56 -17.47 -3.23 1.09
CA VAL A 56 -18.42 -2.10 1.07
C VAL A 56 -19.52 -2.23 -0.01
N GLY A 57 -19.43 -3.22 -0.91
CA GLY A 57 -20.52 -3.60 -1.86
C GLY A 57 -21.88 -3.85 -1.19
N PRO A 58 -23.00 -3.79 -1.93
CA PRO A 58 -24.26 -3.04 -1.65
C PRO A 58 -25.04 -3.46 -0.39
N ARG A 59 -24.43 -3.42 0.79
CA ARG A 59 -25.01 -3.94 2.04
C ARG A 59 -25.56 -2.87 2.99
N ARG A 60 -25.62 -1.60 2.58
CA ARG A 60 -26.15 -0.50 3.42
C ARG A 60 -27.49 0.12 2.98
N VAL A 61 -28.05 -0.26 1.83
CA VAL A 61 -29.35 0.28 1.37
C VAL A 61 -30.57 -0.57 1.75
N ALA A 62 -30.40 -1.72 2.41
CA ALA A 62 -31.50 -2.67 2.66
C ALA A 62 -32.09 -2.67 4.08
N ARG A 63 -31.76 -1.71 4.95
CA ARG A 63 -32.34 -1.62 6.30
C ARG A 63 -32.90 -0.24 6.63
N VAL A 64 -33.86 0.22 5.83
CA VAL A 64 -34.93 1.12 6.29
C VAL A 64 -36.17 0.82 5.43
N ARG A 65 -37.01 -0.11 5.89
CA ARG A 65 -38.44 -0.16 5.57
C ARG A 65 -39.17 -0.64 6.82
#